data_AF-U3KFG5-F1
#
_entry.id   AF-U3KFG5-F1
#
_cell.length_a   1.000
_cell.length_b   1.000
_cell.length_c   1.000
_cell.angle_alpha   90.00
_cell.angle_beta   90.00
_cell.angle_gamma   90.00
#
_symmetry.space_group_name_H-M   'P 1'
#
loop_
_entity.id
_entity.type
_entity.pdbx_description
1 polymer ?
#
loop_
_entity_poly.entity_id
_entity_poly.type
_entity_poly.pdbx_seq_one_letter_code
_entity_poly.pdbx_strand_id
1 'polypeptide(L)'
;GACRRRRKRCLRDAMCCPGTVCSNGEGRARPGLGGLGVPPSPAVPTGQEGDICLRSSDCAAGLCCARHFWSKICKPVLREGQVCTRHRRKGAHGLEIFQRCPCAEGLACRLQREHGPADASRLHTCQRH
;
A
#
# COMPACT_ATOMS: atom_id res chain seq x y z
N GLY A 1 23.02 30.32 -2.82
CA GLY A 1 22.45 31.49 -2.12
C GLY A 1 22.86 31.47 -0.66
N ALA A 2 23.14 32.62 -0.05
CA ALA A 2 23.51 32.71 1.36
C ALA A 2 22.26 32.62 2.26
N CYS A 3 22.24 31.67 3.20
CA CYS A 3 21.19 31.53 4.21
C CYS A 3 21.56 32.23 5.51
N ARG A 4 20.57 32.64 6.30
CA ARG A 4 20.76 33.28 7.61
C ARG A 4 20.86 32.22 8.70
N ARG A 5 21.95 32.27 9.46
CA ARG A 5 22.22 31.37 10.60
C ARG A 5 21.26 31.66 11.77
N ARG A 6 21.18 30.74 12.73
CA ARG A 6 20.34 30.86 13.95
C ARG A 6 20.59 32.18 14.70
N ARG A 7 19.55 32.73 15.34
CA ARG A 7 19.54 34.02 16.05
C ARG A 7 19.83 35.24 15.17
N LYS A 8 19.71 35.12 13.84
CA LYS A 8 19.76 36.26 12.92
C LYS A 8 18.36 36.71 12.57
N ARG A 9 18.23 38.01 12.31
CA ARG A 9 16.96 38.63 11.91
C ARG A 9 16.49 38.04 10.59
N CYS A 10 15.25 37.60 10.52
CA CYS A 10 14.63 37.01 9.35
C CYS A 10 13.22 37.59 9.15
N LEU A 11 12.70 37.49 7.94
CA LEU A 11 11.31 37.84 7.60
C LEU A 11 10.51 36.61 7.17
N ARG A 12 11.16 35.54 6.70
CA ARG A 12 10.54 34.29 6.24
C ARG A 12 11.52 33.11 6.34
N ASP A 13 10.97 31.90 6.38
CA ASP A 13 11.74 30.64 6.52
C ASP A 13 12.73 30.39 5.40
N ALA A 14 12.38 30.78 4.16
CA ALA A 14 13.25 30.62 2.99
C ALA A 14 14.57 31.41 3.10
N MET A 15 14.70 32.32 4.08
CA MET A 15 15.95 33.02 4.37
C MET A 15 16.76 32.36 5.49
N CYS A 16 16.20 31.41 6.22
CA CYS A 16 16.86 30.71 7.31
C CYS A 16 17.62 29.51 6.76
N CYS A 17 18.77 29.18 7.37
CA CYS A 17 19.51 27.98 6.98
C CYS A 17 18.70 26.70 7.27
N PRO A 18 18.94 25.61 6.51
CA PRO A 18 18.30 24.32 6.78
C PRO A 18 18.39 23.94 8.27
N GLY A 19 17.27 23.50 8.85
CA GLY A 19 17.16 23.20 10.29
C GLY A 19 16.73 24.39 11.17
N THR A 20 16.53 25.59 10.59
CA THR A 20 16.00 26.76 11.30
C THR A 20 14.74 27.32 10.64
N VAL A 21 13.88 27.96 11.44
CA VAL A 21 12.59 28.55 11.05
C VAL A 21 12.53 29.99 11.57
N CYS A 22 11.89 30.88 10.83
CA CYS A 22 11.69 32.27 11.23
C CYS A 22 10.50 32.39 12.18
N SER A 23 10.75 32.85 13.41
CA SER A 23 9.73 33.00 14.43
C SER A 23 9.95 34.31 15.18
N ASN A 24 8.93 35.17 15.22
CA ASN A 24 9.01 36.53 15.77
C ASN A 24 10.20 37.34 15.22
N GLY A 25 10.49 37.19 13.92
CA GLY A 25 11.60 37.89 13.26
C GLY A 25 13.00 37.36 13.58
N GLU A 26 13.13 36.25 14.30
CA GLU A 26 14.42 35.61 14.61
C GLU A 26 14.47 34.16 14.13
N GLY A 27 15.61 33.75 13.56
CA GLY A 27 15.85 32.36 13.19
C GLY A 27 15.98 31.45 14.43
N ARG A 28 14.93 30.67 14.72
CA ARG A 28 14.92 29.64 15.77
C ARG A 28 15.24 28.27 15.20
N ALA A 29 15.76 27.38 16.04
CA ALA A 29 15.93 25.98 15.65
C ALA A 29 14.55 25.36 15.48
N ARG A 30 14.35 24.56 14.42
CA ARG A 30 13.13 23.76 14.29
C ARG A 30 13.17 22.67 15.36
N PRO A 31 12.25 22.64 16.34
CA PRO A 31 12.12 21.49 17.22
C PRO A 31 11.64 20.32 16.35
N GLY A 32 12.50 19.32 16.11
CA GLY A 32 12.15 18.12 15.36
C GLY A 32 13.03 17.76 14.15
N LEU A 33 14.09 18.51 13.84
CA LEU A 33 15.08 18.09 12.81
C LEU A 33 16.51 17.95 13.38
N GLY A 34 16.61 17.45 14.61
CA GLY A 34 17.80 16.74 15.06
C GLY A 34 17.65 15.27 14.63
N GLY A 35 18.61 14.75 13.87
CA GLY A 35 18.52 13.45 13.23
C GLY A 35 18.19 12.30 14.19
N LEU A 36 17.21 11.51 13.79
CA LEU A 36 17.01 10.14 14.22
C LEU A 36 16.68 9.36 12.94
N GLY A 37 17.42 8.28 12.70
CA GLY A 37 16.97 7.25 11.78
C GLY A 37 15.51 6.95 12.09
N VAL A 38 14.68 6.96 11.05
CA VAL A 38 13.25 6.71 11.14
C VAL A 38 13.06 5.45 12.01
N PRO A 39 12.60 5.54 13.27
CA PRO A 39 12.13 4.34 13.93
C PRO A 39 10.97 3.84 13.06
N PRO A 40 10.85 2.53 12.78
CA PRO A 40 9.65 2.04 12.11
C PRO A 40 8.47 2.61 12.88
N SER A 41 7.58 3.30 12.16
CA SER A 41 6.34 3.86 12.71
C SER A 41 5.74 2.88 13.70
N PRO A 42 5.15 3.34 14.83
CA PRO A 42 4.51 2.44 15.78
C PRO A 42 3.64 1.50 14.97
N ALA A 43 3.88 0.19 15.10
CA ALA A 43 3.24 -0.83 14.30
C ALA A 43 1.74 -0.57 14.33
N VAL A 44 1.23 0.03 13.26
CA VAL A 44 -0.21 0.21 13.07
C VAL A 44 -0.74 -1.21 13.13
N PRO A 45 -1.63 -1.54 14.07
CA PRO A 45 -2.17 -2.88 14.15
C PRO A 45 -2.79 -3.21 12.80
N THR A 46 -2.13 -4.09 12.05
CA THR A 46 -2.56 -4.51 10.74
C THR A 46 -3.79 -5.41 10.91
N GLY A 47 -4.86 -5.10 10.19
CA GLY A 47 -6.10 -5.84 10.16
C GLY A 47 -5.90 -7.29 9.75
N GLN A 48 -6.62 -8.16 10.43
CA GLN A 48 -6.68 -9.60 10.19
C GLN A 48 -7.66 -9.93 9.08
N GLU A 49 -7.73 -11.20 8.68
CA GLU A 49 -8.71 -11.65 7.68
C GLU A 49 -10.15 -11.30 8.12
N GLY A 50 -10.89 -10.64 7.24
CA GLY A 50 -12.26 -10.18 7.52
C GLY A 50 -12.37 -8.75 8.05
N ASP A 51 -11.27 -8.15 8.54
CA ASP A 51 -11.31 -6.78 9.05
C ASP A 51 -11.57 -5.76 7.95
N ILE A 52 -12.35 -4.73 8.29
CA ILE A 52 -12.66 -3.64 7.36
C ILE A 52 -11.39 -2.86 7.05
N CYS A 53 -11.10 -2.70 5.77
CA CYS A 53 -9.91 -2.01 5.28
C CYS A 53 -10.26 -0.91 4.29
N LEU A 54 -9.41 0.11 4.21
CA LEU A 54 -9.49 1.12 3.16
C LEU A 54 -8.40 0.89 2.10
N ARG A 55 -7.24 0.40 2.53
CA ARG A 55 -6.04 0.14 1.72
C ARG A 55 -5.41 -1.19 2.10
N SER A 56 -4.66 -1.79 1.18
CA SER A 56 -3.93 -3.04 1.45
C SER A 56 -2.83 -2.88 2.51
N SER A 57 -2.35 -1.65 2.76
CA SER A 57 -1.43 -1.33 3.86
C SER A 57 -2.04 -1.52 5.23
N ASP A 58 -3.38 -1.49 5.32
CA ASP A 58 -4.10 -1.66 6.57
C ASP A 58 -4.20 -3.13 6.97
N CYS A 59 -3.90 -4.05 6.05
CA CYS A 59 -4.01 -5.50 6.27
C CYS A 59 -2.66 -6.13 6.63
N ALA A 60 -2.71 -7.25 7.35
CA ALA A 60 -1.52 -8.00 7.74
C ALA A 60 -0.76 -8.56 6.52
N ALA A 61 0.50 -8.95 6.75
CA ALA A 61 1.32 -9.57 5.70
C ALA A 61 0.61 -10.79 5.10
N GLY A 62 0.60 -10.89 3.77
CA GLY A 62 -0.13 -11.94 3.06
C GLY A 62 -1.64 -11.70 2.91
N LEU A 63 -2.14 -10.51 3.27
CA LEU A 63 -3.52 -10.09 3.01
C LEU A 63 -3.55 -8.93 2.02
N CYS A 64 -4.67 -8.78 1.32
CA CYS A 64 -4.96 -7.62 0.49
C CYS A 64 -6.33 -7.03 0.84
N CYS A 65 -6.51 -5.74 0.59
CA CYS A 65 -7.80 -5.10 0.77
C CYS A 65 -8.69 -5.31 -0.47
N ALA A 66 -9.72 -6.14 -0.35
CA ALA A 66 -10.61 -6.50 -1.45
C ALA A 66 -12.08 -6.29 -1.10
N ARG A 67 -12.90 -5.96 -2.10
CA ARG A 67 -14.33 -5.73 -1.89
C ARG A 67 -15.05 -7.04 -1.56
N HIS A 68 -15.91 -6.97 -0.56
CA HIS A 68 -16.83 -8.02 -0.17
C HIS A 68 -18.18 -7.37 0.09
N PHE A 69 -19.16 -7.65 -0.79
CA PHE A 69 -20.45 -6.97 -0.75
C PHE A 69 -20.33 -5.44 -0.89
N TRP A 70 -20.80 -4.73 0.13
CA TRP A 70 -20.85 -3.28 0.21
C TRP A 70 -19.60 -2.68 0.87
N SER A 71 -18.75 -3.53 1.46
CA SER A 71 -17.57 -3.12 2.23
C SER A 71 -16.28 -3.64 1.60
N LYS A 72 -15.15 -3.10 2.05
CA LYS A 72 -13.82 -3.63 1.73
C LYS A 72 -13.27 -4.28 2.98
N ILE A 73 -12.72 -5.48 2.83
CA ILE A 73 -12.17 -6.27 3.91
C ILE A 73 -10.81 -6.85 3.53
N CYS A 74 -9.99 -7.14 4.53
CA CYS A 74 -8.74 -7.86 4.35
C CYS A 74 -9.04 -9.32 3.98
N LYS A 75 -8.53 -9.76 2.82
CA LYS A 75 -8.64 -11.13 2.31
C LYS A 75 -7.26 -11.71 2.05
N PRO A 76 -7.07 -13.03 2.06
CA PRO A 76 -5.79 -13.65 1.78
C PRO A 76 -5.35 -13.44 0.33
N VAL A 77 -4.06 -13.16 0.12
CA VAL A 77 -3.45 -13.19 -1.22
C VAL A 77 -3.46 -14.61 -1.78
N LEU A 78 -3.66 -14.73 -3.10
CA LEU A 78 -3.81 -16.04 -3.73
C LEU A 78 -2.47 -16.77 -3.83
N ARG A 79 -2.43 -18.00 -3.32
CA ARG A 79 -1.29 -18.92 -3.36
C ARG A 79 -1.27 -19.71 -4.67
N GLU A 80 -0.16 -20.40 -4.91
CA GLU A 80 0.02 -21.27 -6.08
C GLU A 80 -1.12 -22.30 -6.20
N GLY A 81 -1.64 -22.49 -7.41
CA GLY A 81 -2.78 -23.37 -7.70
C GLY A 81 -4.16 -22.78 -7.38
N GLN A 82 -4.24 -21.67 -6.63
CA GLN A 82 -5.54 -21.06 -6.33
C GLN A 82 -6.11 -20.30 -7.52
N VAL A 83 -7.44 -20.32 -7.62
CA VAL A 83 -8.20 -19.69 -8.71
C VAL A 83 -8.13 -18.17 -8.61
N CYS A 84 -7.56 -17.55 -9.64
CA CYS A 84 -7.49 -16.11 -9.83
C CYS A 84 -8.45 -15.67 -10.93
N THR A 85 -8.93 -14.42 -10.87
CA THR A 85 -9.74 -13.82 -11.93
C THR A 85 -8.87 -12.81 -12.69
N ARG A 86 -8.69 -13.04 -13.99
CA ARG A 86 -7.92 -12.12 -14.84
C ARG A 86 -8.81 -10.93 -15.25
N HIS A 87 -8.71 -9.82 -14.53
CA HIS A 87 -9.40 -8.59 -14.90
C HIS A 87 -8.84 -8.02 -16.20
N ARG A 88 -9.58 -8.15 -17.32
CA ARG A 88 -9.11 -7.74 -18.66
C ARG A 88 -9.28 -6.25 -18.94
N ARG A 89 -10.13 -5.51 -18.21
CA ARG A 89 -10.34 -4.06 -18.39
C ARG A 89 -10.78 -3.34 -17.12
N LYS A 90 -10.27 -2.12 -16.93
CA LYS A 90 -10.52 -1.15 -15.84
C LYS A 90 -11.96 -0.58 -15.81
N GLY A 91 -12.96 -1.29 -16.34
CA GLY A 91 -14.32 -0.79 -16.58
C GLY A 91 -15.48 -1.75 -16.26
N ALA A 92 -15.19 -3.00 -15.86
CA ALA A 92 -16.21 -4.00 -15.48
C ALA A 92 -16.29 -4.24 -13.95
N HIS A 93 -15.80 -3.30 -13.15
CA HIS A 93 -15.72 -3.42 -11.67
C HIS A 93 -17.09 -3.35 -10.95
N GLY A 94 -18.20 -3.18 -11.67
CA GLY A 94 -19.52 -2.94 -11.07
C GLY A 94 -20.33 -4.20 -10.71
N LEU A 95 -19.96 -5.38 -11.23
CA LEU A 95 -20.79 -6.59 -11.11
C LEU A 95 -20.14 -7.70 -10.25
N GLU A 96 -18.82 -7.66 -10.04
CA GLU A 96 -18.14 -8.64 -9.18
C GLU A 96 -18.09 -8.13 -7.74
N ILE A 97 -19.15 -8.46 -7.00
CA ILE A 97 -19.33 -8.17 -5.57
C ILE A 97 -18.22 -8.81 -4.70
N PHE A 98 -17.59 -9.87 -5.22
CA PHE A 98 -16.53 -10.64 -4.58
C PHE A 98 -15.19 -10.45 -5.28
N GLN A 99 -14.59 -9.27 -5.14
CA GLN A 99 -13.23 -9.04 -5.65
C GLN A 99 -12.27 -10.00 -4.93
N ARG A 100 -11.41 -10.69 -5.70
CA ARG A 100 -10.33 -11.55 -5.18
C ARG A 100 -9.05 -10.74 -5.04
N CYS A 101 -8.15 -11.21 -4.19
CA CYS A 101 -6.80 -10.65 -4.10
C CYS A 101 -5.95 -11.02 -5.31
N PRO A 102 -4.87 -10.26 -5.58
CA PRO A 102 -3.85 -10.67 -6.54
C PRO A 102 -3.17 -11.98 -6.08
N CYS A 103 -2.50 -12.64 -7.02
CA CYS A 103 -1.55 -13.69 -6.70
C CYS A 103 -0.42 -13.15 -5.83
N ALA A 104 0.12 -14.00 -4.97
CA ALA A 104 1.28 -13.68 -4.14
C ALA A 104 2.48 -13.27 -5.00
N GLU A 105 3.45 -12.61 -4.38
CA GLU A 105 4.69 -12.23 -5.05
C GLU A 105 5.37 -13.47 -5.66
N GLY A 106 5.84 -13.35 -6.91
CA GLY A 106 6.40 -14.46 -7.65
C GLY A 106 5.40 -15.35 -8.40
N LEU A 107 4.10 -15.04 -8.36
CA LEU A 107 3.05 -15.78 -9.05
C LEU A 107 2.32 -14.93 -10.11
N ALA A 108 2.03 -15.55 -11.25
CA ALA A 108 1.23 -14.99 -12.33
C ALA A 108 -0.10 -15.74 -12.48
N CYS A 109 -1.18 -14.99 -12.71
CA CYS A 109 -2.49 -15.56 -13.02
C CYS A 109 -2.50 -16.11 -14.46
N ARG A 110 -2.34 -17.42 -14.62
CA ARG A 110 -2.27 -18.14 -15.90
C ARG A 110 -3.45 -19.08 -16.05
N LEU A 111 -3.84 -19.40 -17.28
CA LEU A 111 -4.89 -20.40 -17.51
C LEU A 111 -4.40 -21.76 -16.98
N GLN A 112 -5.22 -22.45 -16.19
CA GLN A 112 -4.95 -23.83 -15.84
C GLN A 112 -5.02 -24.66 -17.13
N ARG A 113 -3.88 -25.17 -17.59
CA ARG A 113 -3.83 -26.25 -18.57
C ARG A 113 -3.75 -27.53 -17.77
N GLU A 114 -4.82 -28.32 -17.74
CA GLU A 114 -4.78 -29.63 -17.06
C GLU A 114 -5.12 -30.77 -18.03
N HIS A 115 -4.42 -31.87 -17.83
CA HIS A 115 -4.42 -33.14 -18.57
C HIS A 115 -5.68 -33.99 -18.27
N GLY A 116 -6.84 -33.36 -18.11
CA GLY A 116 -8.10 -34.01 -17.72
C GLY A 116 -9.18 -33.96 -18.81
N PRO A 117 -10.17 -34.87 -18.76
CA PRO A 117 -11.14 -35.08 -19.84
C PRO A 117 -11.97 -33.81 -20.08
N ALA A 118 -11.90 -33.30 -21.32
CA ALA A 118 -12.73 -32.36 -22.11
C ALA A 118 -13.67 -31.29 -21.47
N ASP A 119 -13.93 -31.27 -20.16
CA ASP A 119 -14.89 -30.42 -19.45
C ASP A 119 -14.27 -29.75 -18.20
N ALA A 120 -12.93 -29.73 -18.09
CA ALA A 120 -12.26 -28.96 -17.04
C ALA A 120 -12.32 -27.45 -17.39
N SER A 121 -13.29 -26.77 -16.80
CA SER A 121 -13.58 -25.34 -16.92
C SER A 121 -12.32 -24.46 -17.04
N ARG A 122 -12.34 -23.48 -17.97
CA ARG A 122 -11.22 -22.57 -18.36
C ARG A 122 -10.82 -21.58 -17.24
N LEU A 123 -10.56 -22.08 -16.05
CA LEU A 123 -10.20 -21.29 -14.89
C LEU A 123 -8.75 -20.83 -15.01
N HIS A 124 -8.49 -19.66 -14.44
CA HIS A 124 -7.13 -19.16 -14.27
C HIS A 124 -6.69 -19.45 -12.85
N THR A 125 -5.43 -19.82 -12.69
CA THR A 125 -4.80 -20.10 -11.40
C THR A 125 -3.48 -19.37 -11.26
N CYS A 126 -3.10 -19.09 -10.02
CA CYS A 126 -1.80 -18.51 -9.72
C CYS A 126 -0.70 -19.56 -9.93
N GLN A 127 0.22 -19.32 -10.85
CA GLN A 127 1.34 -20.20 -11.19
C GLN A 127 2.64 -19.40 -11.06
N ARG A 128 3.76 -20.05 -10.72
CA ARG A 128 5.07 -19.34 -10.66
C ARG A 128 5.43 -18.74 -12.03
N HIS A 129 6.13 -17.61 -11.98
CA HIS A 129 6.67 -16.97 -13.19
C HIS A 129 7.48 -17.95 -14.02
#